data_AF-A0AAJ2YXZ5-F1
#
_entry.id   AF-A0AAJ2YXZ5-F1
#
_cell.length_a   1.000
_cell.length_b   1.000
_cell.length_c   1.000
_cell.angle_alpha   90.00
_cell.angle_beta   90.00
_cell.angle_gamma   90.00
#
_symmetry.space_group_name_H-M   'P 1'
#
loop_
_entity.id
_entity.type
_entity.pdbx_description
1 polymer ?
#
loop_
_entity_poly.entity_id
_entity_poly.type
_entity_poly.pdbx_seq_one_letter_code
_entity_poly.pdbx_strand_id
1 'polypeptide(L)'
;MTKMKQLNEFNEYLVPKKIEHWEYRFENNYGASVNYYRGTNTYDLDATKWIGNQYIFIDEPHIVLTEQVEDIVAVLNEIKNKRNRE
;
A
#
# COMPACT_ATOMS: atom_id res chain seq x y z
N MET A 1 -20.79 17.02 -31.29
CA MET A 1 -19.86 17.39 -30.20
C MET A 1 -19.53 16.13 -29.41
N THR A 2 -18.50 15.36 -29.79
CA THR A 2 -18.45 13.97 -29.30
C THR A 2 -17.05 13.43 -28.99
N LYS A 3 -16.00 13.80 -29.75
CA LYS A 3 -14.63 13.29 -29.51
C LYS A 3 -13.87 14.01 -28.37
N MET A 4 -14.01 15.33 -28.24
CA MET A 4 -13.30 16.11 -27.20
C MET A 4 -13.80 15.82 -25.78
N LYS A 5 -15.10 15.51 -25.60
CA LYS A 5 -15.66 15.15 -24.28
C LYS A 5 -15.13 13.80 -23.79
N GLN A 6 -15.08 12.79 -24.66
CA GLN A 6 -14.55 11.46 -24.32
C GLN A 6 -13.05 11.49 -23.98
N LEU A 7 -12.26 12.31 -24.67
CA LEU A 7 -10.83 12.45 -24.36
C LEU A 7 -10.60 13.10 -22.98
N ASN A 8 -11.44 14.05 -22.59
CA ASN A 8 -11.38 14.68 -21.27
C ASN A 8 -11.76 13.71 -20.14
N GLU A 9 -12.77 12.85 -20.32
CA GLU A 9 -13.11 11.79 -19.36
C GLU A 9 -11.98 10.78 -19.22
N PHE A 10 -11.32 10.40 -20.32
CA PHE A 10 -10.18 9.47 -20.28
C PHE A 10 -8.97 10.05 -19.53
N ASN A 11 -8.73 11.36 -19.67
CA ASN A 11 -7.63 12.04 -18.98
C ASN A 11 -7.80 12.02 -17.44
N GLU A 12 -9.02 11.98 -16.91
CA GLU A 12 -9.24 11.84 -15.47
C GLU A 12 -8.75 10.50 -14.89
N TYR A 13 -8.74 9.44 -15.71
CA TYR A 13 -8.15 8.14 -15.34
C TYR A 13 -6.62 8.14 -15.43
N LEU A 14 -6.02 9.11 -16.13
CA LEU A 14 -4.58 9.24 -16.32
C LEU A 14 -3.92 10.21 -15.33
N VAL A 15 -4.71 11.04 -14.63
CA VAL A 15 -4.22 11.88 -13.55
C VAL A 15 -4.19 11.04 -12.27
N PRO A 16 -3.01 10.81 -11.67
CA PRO A 16 -2.94 10.10 -10.40
C PRO A 16 -3.78 10.85 -9.38
N LYS A 17 -4.82 10.18 -8.83
CA LYS A 17 -5.42 10.65 -7.58
C LYS A 17 -4.28 10.89 -6.59
N LYS A 18 -4.35 11.93 -5.75
CA LYS A 18 -3.35 12.14 -4.71
C LYS A 18 -3.27 10.88 -3.85
N ILE A 19 -2.18 10.12 -4.01
CA ILE A 19 -1.85 8.95 -3.22
C ILE A 19 -0.83 9.42 -2.19
N GLU A 20 -1.11 9.10 -0.93
CA GLU A 20 -0.13 9.24 0.15
C GLU A 20 0.49 7.87 0.37
N HIS A 21 1.81 7.83 0.58
CA HIS A 21 2.58 6.60 0.68
C HIS A 21 3.45 6.63 1.92
N TRP A 22 3.46 5.53 2.68
CA TRP A 22 4.30 5.36 3.86
C TRP A 22 5.03 4.04 3.83
N GLU A 23 6.30 4.07 4.22
CA GLU A 23 7.12 2.88 4.40
C GLU A 23 7.41 2.67 5.89
N TYR A 24 7.14 1.46 6.35
CA TYR A 24 7.42 1.02 7.71
C TYR A 24 8.54 -0.01 7.69
N ARG A 25 9.54 0.18 8.56
CA ARG A 25 10.59 -0.81 8.85
C ARG A 25 10.56 -1.15 10.33
N PHE A 26 10.45 -2.43 10.64
CA PHE A 26 10.51 -2.94 12.00
C PHE A 26 11.89 -3.54 12.31
N GLU A 27 12.17 -3.74 13.61
CA GLU A 27 13.45 -4.26 14.12
C GLU A 27 13.76 -5.68 13.61
N ASN A 28 12.73 -6.47 13.28
CA ASN A 28 12.87 -7.83 12.75
C ASN A 28 13.23 -7.88 11.25
N ASN A 29 13.56 -6.73 10.64
CA ASN A 29 13.78 -6.54 9.19
C ASN A 29 12.55 -6.81 8.32
N TYR A 30 11.36 -6.99 8.89
CA TYR A 30 10.12 -6.93 8.12
C TYR A 30 9.58 -5.49 8.14
N GLY A 31 8.65 -5.22 7.25
CA GLY A 31 8.08 -3.90 7.06
C GLY A 31 6.83 -3.94 6.22
N ALA A 32 6.34 -2.77 5.86
CA ALA A 32 5.20 -2.62 4.97
C ALA A 32 5.30 -1.34 4.15
N SER A 33 4.80 -1.41 2.92
CA SER A 33 4.44 -0.26 2.11
C SER A 33 2.93 -0.06 2.25
N VAL A 34 2.49 1.16 2.57
CA VAL A 34 1.07 1.49 2.74
C VAL A 34 0.73 2.64 1.81
N ASN A 35 -0.24 2.46 0.91
CA ASN A 35 -0.79 3.56 0.11
C ASN A 35 -2.16 3.97 0.62
N TYR A 36 -2.44 5.27 0.63
CA TYR A 36 -3.76 5.84 0.88
C TYR A 36 -4.30 6.54 -0.36
N TYR A 37 -5.49 6.12 -0.77
CA TYR A 37 -6.21 6.61 -1.93
C TYR A 37 -7.28 7.61 -1.48
N ARG A 38 -6.92 8.89 -1.41
CA ARG A 38 -7.83 9.95 -0.94
C ARG A 38 -9.17 10.00 -1.68
N GLY A 39 -9.19 9.70 -2.98
CA GLY A 39 -10.41 9.77 -3.78
C GLY A 39 -11.41 8.64 -3.53
N THR A 40 -11.03 7.60 -2.79
CA THR A 40 -11.93 6.52 -2.33
C THR A 40 -11.90 6.36 -0.81
N ASN A 41 -11.03 7.10 -0.11
CA ASN A 41 -10.75 6.94 1.32
C ASN A 41 -10.38 5.50 1.70
N THR A 42 -9.63 4.83 0.83
CA THR A 42 -9.17 3.45 1.02
C THR A 42 -7.66 3.39 1.19
N TYR A 43 -7.19 2.31 1.80
CA TYR A 43 -5.79 1.98 2.00
C TYR A 43 -5.47 0.64 1.35
N ASP A 44 -4.25 0.47 0.86
CA ASP A 44 -3.66 -0.84 0.59
C ASP A 44 -2.40 -1.02 1.46
N LEU A 45 -1.92 -2.26 1.54
CA LEU A 45 -0.69 -2.58 2.25
C LEU A 45 -0.01 -3.78 1.61
N ASP A 46 1.28 -3.67 1.33
CA ASP A 46 2.13 -4.79 0.95
C ASP A 46 3.24 -5.01 1.98
N ALA A 47 3.39 -6.23 2.48
CA ALA A 47 4.51 -6.56 3.36
C ALA A 47 5.85 -6.51 2.61
N THR A 48 6.87 -6.08 3.33
CA THR A 48 8.24 -5.99 2.82
C THR A 48 9.24 -6.69 3.73
N LYS A 49 10.36 -7.12 3.16
CA LYS A 49 11.54 -7.60 3.89
C LYS A 49 12.76 -6.79 3.50
N TRP A 50 13.44 -6.25 4.51
CA TRP A 50 14.61 -5.39 4.38
C TRP A 50 15.90 -6.22 4.36
N ILE A 51 16.77 -5.89 3.41
CA ILE A 51 18.12 -6.44 3.25
C ILE A 51 19.06 -5.24 3.16
N GLY A 52 19.71 -4.92 4.28
CA GLY A 52 20.48 -3.68 4.42
C GLY A 52 19.58 -2.45 4.34
N ASN A 53 19.75 -1.66 3.27
CA ASN A 53 19.00 -0.42 3.00
C ASN A 53 17.95 -0.59 1.90
N GLN A 54 17.83 -1.78 1.32
CA GLN A 54 16.83 -2.08 0.29
C GLN A 54 15.75 -2.99 0.88
N TYR A 55 14.57 -2.99 0.28
CA TYR A 55 13.52 -3.96 0.60
C TYR A 55 13.02 -4.69 -0.64
N ILE A 56 12.43 -5.85 -0.41
CA ILE A 56 11.67 -6.63 -1.38
C ILE A 56 10.24 -6.80 -0.87
N PHE A 57 9.27 -6.90 -1.78
CA PHE A 57 7.92 -7.33 -1.45
C PHE A 57 7.89 -8.83 -1.14
N ILE A 58 7.00 -9.24 -0.23
CA ILE A 58 6.81 -10.65 0.14
C ILE A 58 5.33 -11.00 0.04
N ASP A 59 5.03 -12.27 -0.29
CA ASP A 59 3.67 -12.70 -0.66
C ASP A 59 2.60 -12.42 0.42
N GLU A 60 2.96 -12.41 1.71
CA GLU A 60 2.03 -12.16 2.80
C GLU A 60 2.70 -11.54 4.04
N PRO A 61 1.95 -10.77 4.85
CA PRO A 61 0.55 -10.37 4.67
C PRO A 61 0.38 -9.14 3.75
N HIS A 62 -0.77 -9.03 3.08
CA HIS A 62 -1.12 -7.88 2.22
C HIS A 62 -2.61 -7.50 2.37
N ILE A 63 -2.94 -6.26 2.05
CA ILE A 63 -4.30 -5.71 1.97
C ILE A 63 -4.45 -5.06 0.60
N VAL A 64 -5.37 -5.58 -0.22
CA VAL A 64 -5.57 -5.05 -1.57
C VAL A 64 -6.29 -3.70 -1.53
N LEU A 65 -7.35 -3.55 -0.72
CA LEU A 65 -8.04 -2.30 -0.44
C LEU A 65 -8.90 -2.44 0.84
N THR A 66 -8.85 -1.47 1.75
CA THR A 66 -9.76 -1.37 2.91
C THR A 66 -10.07 0.09 3.25
N GLU A 67 -11.26 0.38 3.79
CA GLU A 67 -11.60 1.67 4.38
C GLU A 67 -11.35 1.68 5.91
N GLN A 68 -11.07 0.51 6.50
CA GLN A 68 -10.90 0.33 7.94
C GLN A 68 -9.41 0.45 8.31
N VAL A 69 -9.10 1.44 9.16
CA VAL A 69 -7.72 1.65 9.63
C VAL A 69 -7.29 0.51 10.57
N GLU A 70 -8.24 -0.12 11.25
CA GLU A 70 -8.02 -1.24 12.14
C GLU A 70 -7.41 -2.45 11.42
N ASP A 71 -7.83 -2.72 10.18
CA ASP A 71 -7.27 -3.79 9.35
C ASP A 71 -5.79 -3.54 9.07
N ILE A 72 -5.43 -2.30 8.70
CA ILE A 72 -4.04 -1.88 8.47
C ILE A 72 -3.21 -2.09 9.74
N VAL A 73 -3.71 -1.62 10.89
CA VAL A 73 -3.01 -1.74 12.18
C VAL A 73 -2.83 -3.20 12.58
N ALA A 74 -3.84 -4.05 12.36
CA ALA A 74 -3.76 -5.48 12.64
C ALA A 74 -2.65 -6.14 11.81
N VAL A 75 -2.61 -5.88 10.50
CA VAL A 75 -1.59 -6.45 9.60
C VAL A 75 -0.19 -5.92 9.92
N LEU A 76 -0.04 -4.62 10.20
CA LEU A 76 1.25 -4.07 10.65
C LEU A 76 1.76 -4.75 11.93
N ASN A 77 0.87 -5.03 12.88
CA ASN A 77 1.22 -5.76 14.09
C ASN A 77 1.59 -7.22 13.81
N GLU A 78 0.93 -7.89 12.85
CA GLU A 78 1.32 -9.23 12.42
C GLU A 78 2.74 -9.24 11.84
N ILE A 79 3.03 -8.32 10.92
CA ILE A 79 4.36 -8.16 10.30
C ILE A 79 5.42 -7.90 11.36
N LYS A 80 5.15 -6.96 12.29
CA LYS A 80 6.06 -6.62 13.39
C LYS A 80 6.38 -7.83 14.27
N ASN A 81 5.43 -8.74 14.44
CA ASN A 81 5.58 -9.94 15.28
C ASN A 81 6.02 -11.18 14.50
N LYS A 82 6.25 -11.10 13.18
CA LYS A 82 6.83 -12.21 12.42
C LYS A 82 8.18 -12.59 13.01
N ARG A 83 8.31 -13.87 13.34
CA ARG A 83 9.59 -14.51 13.64
C ARG A 83 10.14 -15.06 12.34
N ASN A 84 11.45 -14.91 12.12
CA ASN A 84 12.11 -15.69 11.09
C ASN A 84 11.86 -17.16 11.42
N ARG A 85 11.16 -17.90 10.54
CA ARG A 85 11.13 -19.36 10.64
C ARG A 85 12.57 -19.80 10.36
N GLU A 86 13.22 -20.33 11.40
CA GLU A 86 14.56 -20.94 11.33
C GLU A 86 14.61 -22.07 10.31
#